data_AF-A0A497XAS0-F1
#
_entry.id   AF-A0A497XAS0-F1
#
_cell.length_a   1.000
_cell.length_b   1.000
_cell.length_c   1.000
_cell.angle_alpha   90.00
_cell.angle_beta   90.00
_cell.angle_gamma   90.00
#
_symmetry.space_group_name_H-M   'P 1'
#
loop_
_entity.id
_entity.type
_entity.pdbx_description
1 polymer ?
#
loop_
_entity_poly.entity_id
_entity_poly.type
_entity_poly.pdbx_seq_one_letter_code
_entity_poly.pdbx_strand_id
1 'polypeptide(L)'
;MRQALVAAAAFALAISPAIAQDKPAAAAKPAASKKAAKPSAAPVEEKDAATLEFEKFRAKMIEEGNPAELFEAQGEEMWKTKRGPNNVSLAESCDLGLGVGVVKGAYVQMPRYFADAGKVMDAERRIVWCMVEKQGFKEADLHAKPFASGTYTPEQTSLVTYVAANSKDMKFAVPMKDPHVKDVYEVGKEVVKHRAGPYDFSCNTCHGADGKRIRMQQLPNISTQKGAAMAVLGWPGYRMTGNVMLTHQWRMGDCFRQQRFPEPKYASDTVTALLTYMTANANGVTYTGPGIKR
;
A
#
# COMPACT_ATOMS: atom_id res chain seq x y z
N MET A 1 46.83 14.54 -31.19
CA MET A 1 47.63 13.67 -32.07
C MET A 1 48.80 13.11 -31.28
N ARG A 2 48.80 11.81 -30.98
CA ARG A 2 49.95 10.88 -31.05
C ARG A 2 49.53 9.53 -30.50
N GLN A 3 49.44 8.58 -31.44
CA GLN A 3 49.33 7.15 -31.22
C GLN A 3 50.69 6.57 -30.77
N ALA A 4 50.67 5.25 -30.50
CA ALA A 4 51.78 4.28 -30.39
C ALA A 4 52.27 4.03 -28.94
N LEU A 5 52.51 2.81 -28.48
CA LEU A 5 52.46 1.48 -29.10
C LEU A 5 52.43 0.40 -27.98
N VAL A 6 52.06 -0.80 -28.40
CA VAL A 6 51.91 -2.10 -27.71
C VAL A 6 53.21 -2.63 -27.04
N ALA A 7 53.08 -3.37 -25.93
CA ALA A 7 53.93 -4.54 -25.64
C ALA A 7 53.22 -5.51 -24.68
N ALA A 8 52.83 -6.67 -25.21
CA ALA A 8 52.31 -7.82 -24.47
C ALA A 8 53.49 -8.68 -23.96
N ALA A 9 53.42 -9.15 -22.71
CA ALA A 9 54.34 -10.13 -22.17
C ALA A 9 53.60 -11.45 -21.95
N ALA A 10 54.01 -12.46 -22.72
CA ALA A 10 53.54 -13.83 -22.63
C ALA A 10 54.28 -14.57 -21.49
N PHE A 11 53.54 -15.28 -20.65
CA PHE A 11 54.08 -16.31 -19.75
C PHE A 11 53.59 -17.67 -20.25
N ALA A 12 54.53 -18.47 -20.72
CA ALA A 12 54.35 -19.89 -21.03
C ALA A 12 54.89 -20.71 -19.85
N LEU A 13 54.11 -21.67 -19.33
CA LEU A 13 54.66 -22.79 -18.57
C LEU A 13 53.92 -24.09 -18.89
N ALA A 14 54.67 -24.95 -19.58
CA ALA A 14 54.69 -26.41 -19.66
C ALA A 14 53.42 -27.24 -19.35
N ILE A 15 52.95 -27.92 -20.39
CA ILE A 15 52.09 -29.11 -20.35
C ILE A 15 52.99 -30.34 -20.47
N SER A 16 52.84 -31.32 -19.57
CA SER A 16 53.34 -32.69 -19.77
C SER A 16 52.19 -33.62 -20.18
N PRO A 17 52.43 -34.62 -21.05
CA PRO A 17 51.38 -35.39 -21.70
C PRO A 17 51.02 -36.66 -20.90
N ALA A 18 49.74 -36.96 -20.80
CA ALA A 18 49.26 -38.28 -20.40
C ALA A 18 48.64 -38.99 -21.61
N ILE A 19 49.12 -40.21 -21.81
CA ILE A 19 48.96 -41.11 -22.95
C ILE A 19 47.49 -41.49 -23.18
N ALA A 20 47.08 -41.45 -24.45
CA ALA A 20 45.84 -42.02 -24.95
C ALA A 20 45.92 -43.55 -25.04
N GLN A 21 44.89 -44.25 -24.58
CA GLN A 21 44.59 -45.61 -25.00
C GLN A 21 43.16 -45.69 -25.50
N ASP A 22 43.03 -46.05 -26.77
CA ASP A 22 41.78 -46.32 -27.47
C ASP A 22 41.03 -47.52 -26.89
N LYS A 23 39.71 -47.37 -26.74
CA LYS A 23 38.75 -48.49 -26.69
C LYS A 23 37.53 -48.18 -27.57
N PRO A 24 36.96 -49.21 -28.22
CA PRO A 24 36.16 -49.04 -29.43
C PRO A 24 34.72 -48.61 -29.14
N ALA A 25 34.16 -47.87 -30.10
CA ALA A 25 32.79 -47.38 -30.11
C ALA A 25 31.77 -48.52 -30.05
N ALA A 26 30.86 -48.44 -29.08
CA ALA A 26 29.66 -49.27 -29.00
C ALA A 26 28.41 -48.39 -29.22
N ALA A 27 27.48 -48.96 -29.98
CA ALA A 27 26.31 -48.33 -30.58
C ALA A 27 25.42 -47.50 -29.64
N ALA A 28 24.93 -46.38 -30.17
CA ALA A 28 23.95 -45.50 -29.55
C ALA A 28 22.62 -46.25 -29.30
N LYS A 29 22.12 -46.17 -28.05
CA LYS A 29 20.76 -46.55 -27.66
C LYS A 29 19.87 -45.30 -27.58
N PRO A 30 18.56 -45.41 -27.88
CA PRO A 30 17.67 -44.26 -28.03
C PRO A 30 17.40 -43.56 -26.70
N ALA A 31 17.23 -42.24 -26.78
CA ALA A 31 16.97 -41.35 -25.65
C ALA A 31 15.73 -41.79 -24.85
N ALA A 32 15.93 -42.02 -23.55
CA ALA A 32 14.84 -42.20 -22.60
C ALA A 32 14.07 -40.88 -22.45
N SER A 33 12.78 -40.92 -22.79
CA SER A 33 11.82 -39.85 -22.57
C SER A 33 11.77 -39.47 -21.09
N LYS A 34 12.27 -38.27 -20.75
CA LYS A 34 12.05 -37.66 -19.44
C LYS A 34 10.56 -37.33 -19.32
N LYS A 35 9.83 -38.09 -18.51
CA LYS A 35 8.47 -37.75 -18.08
C LYS A 35 8.47 -36.31 -17.55
N ALA A 36 7.70 -35.44 -18.19
CA ALA A 36 7.45 -34.09 -17.71
C ALA A 36 6.86 -34.18 -16.30
N ALA A 37 7.58 -33.62 -15.32
CA ALA A 37 7.05 -33.41 -13.99
C ALA A 37 5.90 -32.41 -14.10
N LYS A 38 4.71 -32.85 -13.67
CA LYS A 38 3.53 -31.99 -13.54
C LYS A 38 3.91 -30.80 -12.63
N PRO A 39 3.61 -29.55 -13.00
CA PRO A 39 3.83 -28.43 -12.09
C PRO A 39 3.01 -28.69 -10.83
N SER A 40 3.70 -28.78 -9.69
CA SER A 40 3.06 -28.78 -8.38
C SER A 40 2.31 -27.45 -8.26
N ALA A 41 0.98 -27.53 -8.20
CA ALA A 41 0.15 -26.38 -7.89
C ALA A 41 0.61 -25.86 -6.52
N ALA A 42 0.95 -24.56 -6.46
CA ALA A 42 1.18 -23.89 -5.21
C ALA A 42 -0.01 -24.15 -4.26
N PRO A 43 0.21 -24.38 -2.95
CA PRO A 43 -0.89 -24.60 -2.02
C PRO A 43 -1.85 -23.41 -2.10
N VAL A 44 -3.09 -23.70 -2.48
CA VAL A 44 -4.18 -22.73 -2.31
C VAL A 44 -4.38 -22.65 -0.80
N GLU A 45 -4.01 -21.52 -0.23
CA GLU A 45 -4.19 -21.22 1.19
C GLU A 45 -5.69 -21.32 1.53
N GLU A 46 -6.09 -22.44 2.13
CA GLU A 46 -7.48 -22.71 2.51
C GLU A 46 -7.84 -21.77 3.66
N LYS A 47 -8.80 -20.88 3.43
CA LYS A 47 -9.26 -19.93 4.45
C LYS A 47 -9.94 -20.70 5.58
N ASP A 48 -9.60 -20.38 6.83
CA ASP A 48 -10.26 -20.97 7.99
C ASP A 48 -11.75 -20.59 8.07
N ALA A 49 -12.52 -21.42 8.79
CA ALA A 49 -13.97 -21.25 8.93
C ALA A 49 -14.36 -19.87 9.48
N ALA A 50 -13.57 -19.31 10.41
CA ALA A 50 -13.84 -18.00 11.00
C ALA A 50 -13.67 -16.87 9.96
N THR A 51 -12.67 -16.97 9.09
CA THR A 51 -12.43 -16.02 8.00
C THR A 51 -13.56 -16.09 6.97
N LEU A 52 -13.96 -17.30 6.57
CA LEU A 52 -15.07 -17.49 5.65
C LEU A 52 -16.39 -16.94 6.21
N GLU A 53 -16.66 -17.19 7.49
CA GLU A 53 -17.89 -16.71 8.14
C GLU A 53 -17.91 -15.18 8.23
N PHE A 54 -16.76 -14.55 8.55
CA PHE A 54 -16.66 -13.11 8.55
C PHE A 54 -16.79 -12.50 7.14
N GLU A 55 -16.26 -13.15 6.10
CA GLU A 55 -16.43 -12.70 4.71
C GLU A 55 -17.90 -12.78 4.27
N LYS A 56 -18.61 -13.86 4.61
CA LYS A 56 -20.06 -13.98 4.37
C LYS A 56 -20.84 -12.89 5.11
N PHE A 57 -20.55 -12.70 6.40
CA PHE A 57 -21.16 -11.64 7.20
C PHE A 57 -20.91 -10.26 6.59
N ARG A 58 -19.66 -9.95 6.23
CA ARG A 58 -19.29 -8.69 5.57
C ARG A 58 -20.06 -8.49 4.27
N ALA A 59 -20.15 -9.52 3.43
CA ALA A 59 -20.88 -9.43 2.16
C ALA A 59 -22.37 -9.14 2.40
N LYS A 60 -22.99 -9.85 3.34
CA LYS A 60 -24.38 -9.63 3.73
C LYS A 60 -24.62 -8.22 4.26
N MET A 61 -23.77 -7.72 5.15
CA MET A 61 -23.91 -6.35 5.68
C MET A 61 -23.74 -5.28 4.59
N ILE A 62 -22.85 -5.51 3.61
CA ILE A 62 -22.71 -4.60 2.47
C ILE A 62 -23.97 -4.64 1.58
N GLU A 63 -24.60 -5.80 1.42
CA GLU A 63 -25.86 -5.96 0.67
C GLU A 63 -27.05 -5.31 1.41
N GLU A 64 -27.11 -5.42 2.73
CA GLU A 64 -28.19 -4.86 3.57
C GLU A 64 -28.01 -3.35 3.86
N GLY A 65 -26.82 -2.79 3.58
CA GLY A 65 -26.50 -1.36 3.74
C GLY A 65 -25.18 -1.16 4.48
N ASN A 66 -24.17 -0.60 3.79
CA ASN A 66 -22.84 -0.40 4.37
C ASN A 66 -22.84 0.82 5.32
N PRO A 67 -22.52 0.67 6.62
CA PRO A 67 -22.47 1.82 7.55
C PRO A 67 -21.50 2.94 7.13
N ALA A 68 -20.54 2.65 6.25
CA ALA A 68 -19.66 3.67 5.68
C ALA A 68 -20.43 4.73 4.86
N GLU A 69 -21.59 4.40 4.28
CA GLU A 69 -22.40 5.31 3.45
C GLU A 69 -22.81 6.59 4.20
N LEU A 70 -23.04 6.49 5.52
CA LEU A 70 -23.31 7.67 6.35
C LEU A 70 -22.13 8.66 6.36
N PHE A 71 -20.91 8.13 6.44
CA PHE A 71 -19.69 8.94 6.42
C PHE A 71 -19.37 9.43 5.00
N GLU A 72 -19.76 8.69 3.97
CA GLU A 72 -19.69 9.15 2.57
C GLU A 72 -20.60 10.37 2.36
N ALA A 73 -21.86 10.31 2.79
CA ALA A 73 -22.81 11.42 2.66
C ALA A 73 -22.36 12.66 3.45
N GLN A 74 -21.87 12.46 4.69
CA GLN A 74 -21.27 13.54 5.47
C GLN A 74 -20.06 14.14 4.75
N GLY A 75 -19.15 13.30 4.24
CA GLY A 75 -17.97 13.75 3.50
C GLY A 75 -18.33 14.54 2.24
N GLU A 76 -19.37 14.12 1.52
CA GLU A 76 -19.87 14.84 0.34
C GLU A 76 -20.39 16.23 0.69
N GLU A 77 -21.20 16.33 1.75
CA GLU A 77 -21.68 17.62 2.24
C GLU A 77 -20.49 18.52 2.59
N MET A 78 -19.56 18.02 3.43
CA MET A 78 -18.37 18.76 3.84
C MET A 78 -17.48 19.19 2.66
N TRP A 79 -17.37 18.37 1.62
CA TRP A 79 -16.59 18.67 0.43
C TRP A 79 -17.12 19.90 -0.33
N LYS A 80 -18.46 20.04 -0.37
CA LYS A 80 -19.17 21.13 -1.07
C LYS A 80 -19.40 22.37 -0.21
N THR A 81 -19.45 22.23 1.12
CA THR A 81 -19.66 23.36 2.03
C THR A 81 -18.45 24.30 2.04
N LYS A 82 -18.70 25.61 1.94
CA LYS A 82 -17.69 26.64 2.19
C LYS A 82 -17.37 26.71 3.66
N ARG A 83 -16.11 26.49 4.03
CA ARG A 83 -15.65 26.42 5.43
C ARG A 83 -14.25 26.99 5.61
N GLY A 84 -13.84 27.06 6.87
CA GLY A 84 -12.55 27.60 7.30
C GLY A 84 -12.49 29.13 7.22
N PRO A 85 -11.42 29.75 7.73
CA PRO A 85 -11.23 31.20 7.70
C PRO A 85 -11.31 31.82 6.30
N ASN A 86 -10.93 31.08 5.25
CA ASN A 86 -10.99 31.57 3.87
C ASN A 86 -12.38 31.41 3.24
N ASN A 87 -13.33 30.75 3.92
CA ASN A 87 -14.70 30.53 3.46
C ASN A 87 -14.80 29.96 2.04
N VAL A 88 -13.99 28.94 1.76
CA VAL A 88 -14.01 28.19 0.49
C VAL A 88 -14.30 26.71 0.74
N SER A 89 -14.90 26.05 -0.23
CA SER A 89 -15.15 24.62 -0.27
C SER A 89 -13.94 23.88 -0.84
N LEU A 90 -13.81 22.60 -0.52
CA LEU A 90 -12.77 21.77 -1.14
C LEU A 90 -13.11 21.47 -2.61
N ALA A 91 -14.41 21.42 -2.95
CA ALA A 91 -14.88 21.28 -4.32
C ALA A 91 -14.40 22.41 -5.26
N GLU A 92 -14.23 23.64 -4.75
CA GLU A 92 -13.79 24.77 -5.58
C GLU A 92 -12.28 25.05 -5.49
N SER A 93 -11.55 24.37 -4.60
CA SER A 93 -10.17 24.77 -4.26
C SER A 93 -9.15 23.63 -4.14
N CYS A 94 -9.57 22.40 -3.88
CA CYS A 94 -8.66 21.28 -3.68
C CYS A 94 -8.46 20.47 -4.97
N ASP A 95 -7.21 20.34 -5.41
CA ASP A 95 -6.83 19.44 -6.49
C ASP A 95 -6.28 18.13 -5.91
N LEU A 96 -6.96 17.02 -6.19
CA LEU A 96 -6.56 15.67 -5.80
C LEU A 96 -5.65 14.98 -6.86
N GLY A 97 -5.19 15.74 -7.84
CA GLY A 97 -4.27 15.34 -8.91
C GLY A 97 -4.96 15.07 -10.25
N LEU A 98 -6.27 15.24 -10.31
CA LEU A 98 -7.09 15.08 -11.53
C LEU A 98 -7.77 16.39 -11.94
N GLY A 99 -7.40 17.50 -11.31
CA GLY A 99 -8.04 18.80 -11.45
C GLY A 99 -8.77 19.20 -10.18
N VAL A 100 -8.96 20.51 -10.03
CA VAL A 100 -9.65 21.11 -8.88
C VAL A 100 -11.07 20.54 -8.75
N GLY A 101 -11.41 20.04 -7.55
CA GLY A 101 -12.72 19.49 -7.22
C GLY A 101 -12.99 18.07 -7.71
N VAL A 102 -12.10 17.48 -8.52
CA VAL A 102 -12.32 16.16 -9.12
C VAL A 102 -11.99 15.05 -8.14
N VAL A 103 -13.03 14.33 -7.69
CA VAL A 103 -12.91 13.20 -6.74
C VAL A 103 -12.95 11.83 -7.43
N LYS A 104 -13.62 11.72 -8.59
CA LYS A 104 -13.82 10.45 -9.28
C LYS A 104 -12.48 9.83 -9.69
N GLY A 105 -12.18 8.65 -9.13
CA GLY A 105 -10.94 7.92 -9.40
C GLY A 105 -9.66 8.54 -8.82
N ALA A 106 -9.77 9.58 -7.99
CA ALA A 106 -8.62 10.23 -7.39
C ALA A 106 -7.92 9.32 -6.36
N TYR A 107 -8.70 8.64 -5.52
CA TYR A 107 -8.18 7.81 -4.42
C TYR A 107 -7.30 6.66 -4.92
N VAL A 108 -7.70 5.98 -5.99
CA VAL A 108 -6.95 4.85 -6.56
C VAL A 108 -5.66 5.26 -7.27
N GLN A 109 -5.45 6.55 -7.52
CA GLN A 109 -4.23 7.11 -8.11
C GLN A 109 -3.30 7.73 -7.05
N MET A 110 -3.57 7.50 -5.76
CA MET A 110 -2.77 8.00 -4.64
C MET A 110 -2.04 6.85 -3.91
N PRO A 111 -0.89 7.14 -3.27
CA PRO A 111 -0.19 8.42 -3.21
C PRO A 111 0.39 8.90 -4.55
N ARG A 112 0.53 10.21 -4.71
CA ARG A 112 1.11 10.82 -5.92
C ARG A 112 1.83 12.13 -5.59
N TYR A 113 2.68 12.57 -6.52
CA TYR A 113 3.37 13.86 -6.40
C TYR A 113 2.43 15.03 -6.71
N PHE A 114 2.54 16.07 -5.90
CA PHE A 114 1.83 17.33 -6.03
C PHE A 114 2.83 18.48 -6.10
N ALA A 115 2.88 19.17 -7.24
CA ALA A 115 3.86 20.21 -7.49
C ALA A 115 3.64 21.46 -6.61
N ASP A 116 2.39 21.77 -6.27
CA ASP A 116 2.03 22.91 -5.40
C ASP A 116 2.50 22.73 -3.94
N ALA A 117 2.67 21.48 -3.51
CA ALA A 117 3.21 21.15 -2.19
C ALA A 117 4.67 20.67 -2.24
N GLY A 118 5.21 20.40 -3.43
CA GLY A 118 6.54 19.83 -3.64
C GLY A 118 6.73 18.46 -3.01
N LYS A 119 5.67 17.66 -2.84
CA LYS A 119 5.70 16.40 -2.08
C LYS A 119 4.78 15.33 -2.67
N VAL A 120 5.14 14.07 -2.42
CA VAL A 120 4.22 12.94 -2.57
C VAL A 120 3.29 12.91 -1.37
N MET A 121 1.98 12.78 -1.62
CA MET A 121 0.96 12.73 -0.57
C MET A 121 -0.04 11.61 -0.83
N ASP A 122 -0.44 10.92 0.24
CA ASP A 122 -1.62 10.07 0.27
C ASP A 122 -2.91 10.91 0.33
N ALA A 123 -4.06 10.26 0.17
CA ALA A 123 -5.35 10.95 0.08
C ALA A 123 -5.67 11.82 1.29
N GLU A 124 -5.48 11.28 2.49
CA GLU A 124 -5.80 11.99 3.73
C GLU A 124 -4.84 13.15 3.96
N ARG A 125 -3.54 12.92 3.74
CA ARG A 125 -2.56 13.99 3.79
C ARG A 125 -2.85 15.11 2.81
N ARG A 126 -3.25 14.78 1.57
CA ARG A 126 -3.61 15.79 0.57
C ARG A 126 -4.87 16.58 0.96
N ILE A 127 -5.88 15.89 1.50
CA ILE A 127 -7.11 16.54 1.98
C ILE A 127 -6.80 17.50 3.13
N VAL A 128 -6.02 17.06 4.13
CA VAL A 128 -5.58 17.91 5.25
C VAL A 128 -4.78 19.10 4.75
N TRP A 129 -3.86 18.89 3.81
CA TRP A 129 -3.11 19.97 3.18
C TRP A 129 -4.04 20.99 2.52
N CYS A 130 -5.07 20.55 1.79
CA CYS A 130 -6.06 21.47 1.22
C CYS A 130 -6.88 22.21 2.29
N MET A 131 -7.25 21.54 3.39
CA MET A 131 -7.96 22.19 4.51
C MET A 131 -7.12 23.32 5.11
N VAL A 132 -5.81 23.11 5.25
CA VAL A 132 -4.89 24.13 5.76
C VAL A 132 -4.67 25.23 4.73
N GLU A 133 -4.16 24.88 3.55
CA GLU A 133 -3.69 25.86 2.56
C GLU A 133 -4.81 26.58 1.82
N LYS A 134 -5.96 25.91 1.62
CA LYS A 134 -7.07 26.49 0.85
C LYS A 134 -8.15 27.04 1.75
N GLN A 135 -8.59 26.26 2.75
CA GLN A 135 -9.66 26.70 3.65
C GLN A 135 -9.14 27.54 4.82
N GLY A 136 -7.83 27.51 5.11
CA GLY A 136 -7.21 28.31 6.17
C GLY A 136 -7.29 27.70 7.56
N PHE A 137 -7.62 26.40 7.68
CA PHE A 137 -7.62 25.73 8.98
C PHE A 137 -6.21 25.69 9.57
N LYS A 138 -6.11 25.72 10.89
CA LYS A 138 -4.81 25.56 11.57
C LYS A 138 -4.43 24.08 11.57
N GLU A 139 -3.25 23.78 11.06
CA GLU A 139 -2.72 22.40 11.04
C GLU A 139 -2.73 21.76 12.43
N ALA A 140 -2.34 22.53 13.47
CA ALA A 140 -2.32 22.05 14.85
C ALA A 140 -3.67 21.55 15.35
N ASP A 141 -4.78 22.18 14.94
CA ASP A 141 -6.12 21.79 15.38
C ASP A 141 -6.54 20.46 14.74
N LEU A 142 -6.21 20.26 13.45
CA LEU A 142 -6.46 19.01 12.73
C LEU A 142 -5.59 17.85 13.26
N HIS A 143 -4.38 18.17 13.72
CA HIS A 143 -3.40 17.20 14.22
C HIS A 143 -3.60 16.84 15.70
N ALA A 144 -4.36 17.63 16.46
CA ALA A 144 -4.58 17.40 17.90
C ALA A 144 -5.43 16.16 18.19
N LYS A 145 -6.46 15.90 17.35
CA LYS A 145 -7.34 14.73 17.46
C LYS A 145 -7.63 14.17 16.06
N PRO A 146 -6.64 13.54 15.42
CA PRO A 146 -6.73 13.22 13.99
C PRO A 146 -7.54 11.96 13.69
N PHE A 147 -7.90 11.17 14.70
CA PHE A 147 -8.51 9.85 14.52
C PHE A 147 -9.82 9.69 15.26
N ALA A 148 -10.72 8.89 14.68
CA ALA A 148 -12.01 8.59 15.27
C ALA A 148 -11.91 7.74 16.54
N SER A 149 -12.86 7.96 17.44
CA SER A 149 -13.13 7.20 18.66
C SER A 149 -14.63 6.93 18.77
N GLY A 150 -15.06 6.12 19.73
CA GLY A 150 -16.49 5.78 19.90
C GLY A 150 -17.41 6.98 20.18
N THR A 151 -16.87 8.17 20.44
CA THR A 151 -17.64 9.38 20.73
C THR A 151 -17.31 10.55 19.80
N TYR A 152 -16.34 10.40 18.90
CA TYR A 152 -15.84 11.49 18.07
C TYR A 152 -15.34 10.98 16.73
N THR A 153 -15.76 11.61 15.63
CA THR A 153 -15.20 11.37 14.30
C THR A 153 -14.63 12.68 13.75
N PRO A 154 -13.31 12.74 13.47
CA PRO A 154 -12.70 13.88 12.80
C PRO A 154 -13.23 14.06 11.38
N GLU A 155 -13.39 15.32 10.94
CA GLU A 155 -13.95 15.68 9.63
C GLU A 155 -13.21 15.03 8.45
N GLN A 156 -11.88 14.95 8.52
CA GLN A 156 -11.06 14.30 7.50
C GLN A 156 -11.43 12.83 7.26
N THR A 157 -11.97 12.14 8.26
CA THR A 157 -12.36 10.73 8.14
C THR A 157 -13.49 10.59 7.13
N SER A 158 -14.52 11.44 7.27
CA SER A 158 -15.66 11.47 6.35
C SER A 158 -15.24 11.99 4.97
N LEU A 159 -14.39 13.02 4.89
CA LEU A 159 -13.86 13.53 3.62
C LEU A 159 -13.07 12.46 2.84
N VAL A 160 -12.15 11.74 3.49
CA VAL A 160 -11.40 10.63 2.88
C VAL A 160 -12.34 9.51 2.44
N THR A 161 -13.36 9.22 3.26
CA THR A 161 -14.38 8.21 2.94
C THR A 161 -15.14 8.55 1.67
N TYR A 162 -15.62 9.78 1.54
CA TYR A 162 -16.25 10.28 0.32
C TYR A 162 -15.33 10.18 -0.92
N VAL A 163 -14.09 10.65 -0.82
CA VAL A 163 -13.12 10.60 -1.92
C VAL A 163 -12.83 9.16 -2.35
N ALA A 164 -12.72 8.25 -1.37
CA ALA A 164 -12.48 6.84 -1.64
C ALA A 164 -13.69 6.16 -2.30
N ALA A 165 -14.92 6.44 -1.84
CA ALA A 165 -16.15 5.90 -2.43
C ALA A 165 -16.30 6.27 -3.92
N ASN A 166 -15.88 7.47 -4.30
CA ASN A 166 -15.83 7.93 -5.69
C ASN A 166 -14.78 7.22 -6.56
N SER A 167 -14.04 6.26 -6.00
CA SER A 167 -13.09 5.41 -6.73
C SER A 167 -13.42 3.92 -6.63
N LYS A 168 -14.58 3.55 -6.06
CA LYS A 168 -15.05 2.17 -5.98
C LYS A 168 -15.15 1.56 -7.39
N ASP A 169 -14.79 0.28 -7.50
CA ASP A 169 -14.75 -0.50 -8.74
C ASP A 169 -13.72 -0.02 -9.78
N MET A 170 -12.86 0.93 -9.42
CA MET A 170 -11.71 1.36 -10.24
C MET A 170 -10.43 0.64 -9.80
N LYS A 171 -9.45 0.53 -10.69
CA LYS A 171 -8.17 -0.14 -10.38
C LYS A 171 -7.18 0.83 -9.73
N PHE A 172 -6.45 0.34 -8.72
CA PHE A 172 -5.27 1.05 -8.22
C PHE A 172 -4.27 1.32 -9.35
N ALA A 173 -3.82 2.56 -9.43
CA ALA A 173 -2.96 3.07 -10.49
C ALA A 173 -2.03 4.17 -9.95
N VAL A 174 -1.31 3.86 -8.87
CA VAL A 174 -0.25 4.72 -8.32
C VAL A 174 0.78 5.01 -9.42
N PRO A 175 1.12 6.30 -9.70
CA PRO A 175 1.91 6.70 -10.85
C PRO A 175 3.42 6.44 -10.67
N MET A 176 3.81 5.17 -10.65
CA MET A 176 5.20 4.70 -10.45
C MET A 176 6.22 5.14 -11.52
N LYS A 177 5.76 5.75 -12.60
CA LYS A 177 6.64 6.37 -13.62
C LYS A 177 7.18 7.74 -13.18
N ASP A 178 6.53 8.38 -12.21
CA ASP A 178 7.01 9.62 -11.62
C ASP A 178 8.23 9.33 -10.71
N PRO A 179 9.39 9.98 -10.95
CA PRO A 179 10.58 9.74 -10.14
C PRO A 179 10.37 10.06 -8.65
N HIS A 180 9.60 11.10 -8.30
CA HIS A 180 9.35 11.43 -6.89
C HIS A 180 8.56 10.33 -6.18
N VAL A 181 7.59 9.73 -6.87
CA VAL A 181 6.78 8.62 -6.33
C VAL A 181 7.63 7.37 -6.18
N LYS A 182 8.53 7.10 -7.15
CA LYS A 182 9.47 5.99 -7.07
C LYS A 182 10.44 6.14 -5.89
N ASP A 183 10.96 7.34 -5.64
CA ASP A 183 11.85 7.58 -4.52
C ASP A 183 11.15 7.34 -3.18
N VAL A 184 9.91 7.85 -3.03
CA VAL A 184 9.09 7.62 -1.84
C VAL A 184 8.68 6.16 -1.67
N TYR A 185 8.48 5.43 -2.77
CA TYR A 185 8.26 3.98 -2.74
C TYR A 185 9.47 3.22 -2.18
N GLU A 186 10.69 3.53 -2.63
CA GLU A 186 11.89 2.87 -2.11
C GLU A 186 12.13 3.20 -0.63
N VAL A 187 11.81 4.42 -0.18
CA VAL A 187 11.79 4.74 1.26
C VAL A 187 10.80 3.84 1.99
N GLY A 188 9.56 3.72 1.52
CA GLY A 188 8.54 2.86 2.13
C GLY A 188 8.98 1.39 2.23
N LYS A 189 9.64 0.89 1.19
CA LYS A 189 10.20 -0.46 1.13
C LYS A 189 11.31 -0.72 2.15
N GLU A 190 12.09 0.29 2.52
CA GLU A 190 13.06 0.18 3.60
C GLU A 190 12.40 0.31 4.98
N VAL A 191 11.41 1.19 5.12
CA VAL A 191 10.65 1.32 6.37
C VAL A 191 9.97 0.00 6.76
N VAL A 192 9.38 -0.76 5.82
CA VAL A 192 8.75 -2.05 6.15
C VAL A 192 9.72 -3.11 6.67
N LYS A 193 11.02 -2.97 6.38
CA LYS A 193 12.09 -3.89 6.85
C LYS A 193 12.72 -3.42 8.15
N HIS A 194 12.58 -2.15 8.50
CA HIS A 194 13.29 -1.53 9.61
C HIS A 194 12.84 -2.13 10.94
N ARG A 195 13.76 -2.80 11.64
CA ARG A 195 13.54 -3.39 12.95
C ARG A 195 14.05 -2.44 14.03
N ALA A 196 13.20 -2.16 15.02
CA ALA A 196 13.59 -1.38 16.19
C ALA A 196 12.59 -1.60 17.34
N GLY A 197 12.73 -0.79 18.38
CA GLY A 197 11.88 -0.84 19.57
C GLY A 197 12.19 -2.05 20.48
N PRO A 198 11.47 -2.16 21.60
CA PRO A 198 11.76 -3.18 22.63
C PRO A 198 11.47 -4.61 22.17
N TYR A 199 10.70 -4.79 21.09
CA TYR A 199 10.36 -6.10 20.53
C TYR A 199 11.15 -6.44 19.28
N ASP A 200 12.02 -5.53 18.80
CA ASP A 200 12.82 -5.72 17.59
C ASP A 200 11.95 -6.14 16.38
N PHE A 201 10.77 -5.53 16.26
CA PHE A 201 9.81 -5.79 15.20
C PHE A 201 10.00 -4.83 14.03
N SER A 202 9.67 -5.31 12.83
CA SER A 202 9.36 -4.52 11.64
C SER A 202 7.99 -4.92 11.10
N CYS A 203 7.47 -4.17 10.11
CA CYS A 203 6.26 -4.59 9.40
C CYS A 203 6.41 -6.00 8.83
N ASN A 204 7.59 -6.33 8.28
CA ASN A 204 7.90 -7.63 7.71
C ASN A 204 8.01 -8.77 8.74
N THR A 205 8.19 -8.48 10.04
CA THR A 205 8.10 -9.51 11.08
C THR A 205 6.74 -10.22 11.05
N CYS A 206 5.67 -9.47 10.77
CA CYS A 206 4.30 -10.01 10.70
C CYS A 206 3.81 -10.19 9.26
N HIS A 207 4.20 -9.30 8.36
CA HIS A 207 3.66 -9.17 7.00
C HIS A 207 4.66 -9.49 5.88
N GLY A 208 5.78 -10.16 6.19
CA GLY A 208 6.83 -10.49 5.20
C GLY A 208 6.79 -11.90 4.64
N ALA A 209 5.79 -12.72 5.01
CA ALA A 209 5.66 -14.10 4.56
C ALA A 209 4.19 -14.53 4.46
N ASP A 210 3.92 -15.49 3.58
CA ASP A 210 2.59 -16.08 3.39
C ASP A 210 2.24 -17.06 4.52
N GLY A 211 0.95 -17.37 4.73
CA GLY A 211 0.51 -18.36 5.71
C GLY A 211 0.66 -17.93 7.17
N LYS A 212 0.90 -16.65 7.44
CA LYS A 212 1.11 -16.16 8.81
C LYS A 212 -0.20 -15.73 9.46
N ARG A 213 -0.29 -15.98 10.76
CA ARG A 213 -1.38 -15.49 11.62
C ARG A 213 -0.86 -15.08 12.98
N ILE A 214 -1.52 -14.11 13.61
CA ILE A 214 -1.39 -13.82 15.04
C ILE A 214 -2.74 -14.09 15.68
N ARG A 215 -2.78 -15.04 16.62
CA ARG A 215 -4.03 -15.51 17.23
C ARG A 215 -5.03 -15.95 16.14
N MET A 216 -6.16 -15.26 16.02
CA MET A 216 -7.22 -15.52 15.05
C MET A 216 -7.22 -14.54 13.87
N GLN A 217 -6.13 -13.80 13.66
CA GLN A 217 -6.00 -12.82 12.60
C GLN A 217 -4.98 -13.32 11.57
N GLN A 218 -5.45 -13.59 10.36
CA GLN A 218 -4.60 -13.87 9.21
C GLN A 218 -3.86 -12.60 8.80
N LEU A 219 -2.58 -12.75 8.45
CA LEU A 219 -1.70 -11.64 8.14
C LEU A 219 -1.31 -11.69 6.65
N PRO A 220 -1.65 -10.64 5.88
CA PRO A 220 -1.27 -10.58 4.47
C PRO A 220 0.24 -10.35 4.33
N ASN A 221 0.85 -10.98 3.33
CA ASN A 221 2.22 -10.69 2.91
C ASN A 221 2.28 -9.45 2.01
N ILE A 222 2.59 -8.28 2.60
CA ILE A 222 2.48 -6.98 1.94
C ILE A 222 3.53 -6.74 0.85
N SER A 223 4.54 -7.62 0.73
CA SER A 223 5.52 -7.53 -0.37
C SER A 223 5.03 -8.19 -1.66
N THR A 224 3.91 -8.91 -1.62
CA THR A 224 3.27 -9.50 -2.80
C THR A 224 2.09 -8.64 -3.25
N GLN A 225 1.74 -8.66 -4.53
CA GLN A 225 0.56 -7.93 -5.02
C GLN A 225 -0.72 -8.38 -4.32
N LYS A 226 -0.91 -9.70 -4.12
CA LYS A 226 -2.09 -10.26 -3.42
C LYS A 226 -2.18 -9.76 -1.98
N GLY A 227 -1.08 -9.81 -1.22
CA GLY A 227 -1.10 -9.39 0.19
C GLY A 227 -1.15 -7.87 0.34
N ALA A 228 -0.45 -7.11 -0.51
CA ALA A 228 -0.58 -5.66 -0.57
C ALA A 228 -2.03 -5.24 -0.85
N ALA A 229 -2.69 -5.89 -1.81
CA ALA A 229 -4.10 -5.68 -2.08
C ALA A 229 -4.97 -5.93 -0.84
N MET A 230 -4.78 -7.05 -0.13
CA MET A 230 -5.50 -7.31 1.12
C MET A 230 -5.28 -6.22 2.19
N ALA A 231 -4.10 -5.60 2.22
CA ALA A 231 -3.79 -4.53 3.17
C ALA A 231 -4.46 -3.19 2.82
N VAL A 232 -4.70 -2.90 1.52
CA VAL A 232 -5.26 -1.62 1.07
C VAL A 232 -6.74 -1.67 0.69
N LEU A 233 -7.27 -2.83 0.33
CA LEU A 233 -8.67 -2.99 -0.08
C LEU A 233 -9.63 -2.71 1.08
N GLY A 234 -10.74 -2.04 0.78
CA GLY A 234 -11.79 -1.73 1.75
C GLY A 234 -11.40 -0.70 2.81
N TRP A 235 -10.29 0.00 2.63
CA TRP A 235 -9.90 1.16 3.44
C TRP A 235 -10.13 2.45 2.63
N PRO A 236 -10.66 3.53 3.22
CA PRO A 236 -11.07 3.66 4.62
C PRO A 236 -12.21 2.69 4.94
N GLY A 237 -12.31 2.25 6.20
CA GLY A 237 -13.21 1.17 6.56
C GLY A 237 -13.91 1.36 7.90
N TYR A 238 -15.18 0.98 7.93
CA TYR A 238 -16.00 0.98 9.13
C TYR A 238 -15.66 -0.22 10.00
N ARG A 239 -15.12 0.03 11.19
CA ARG A 239 -14.76 -1.01 12.13
C ARG A 239 -15.94 -1.29 13.05
N MET A 240 -16.50 -2.49 12.92
CA MET A 240 -17.64 -2.95 13.73
C MET A 240 -17.29 -2.92 15.22
N THR A 241 -16.06 -3.31 15.57
CA THR A 241 -15.56 -3.17 16.92
C THR A 241 -15.32 -1.69 17.22
N GLY A 242 -16.23 -1.07 17.97
CA GLY A 242 -16.14 0.34 18.38
C GLY A 242 -17.01 1.31 17.57
N ASN A 243 -17.67 0.85 16.52
CA ASN A 243 -18.55 1.67 15.66
C ASN A 243 -17.87 2.94 15.11
N VAL A 244 -16.64 2.78 14.60
CA VAL A 244 -15.82 3.90 14.13
C VAL A 244 -15.43 3.73 12.67
N MET A 245 -15.50 4.81 11.91
CA MET A 245 -14.90 4.89 10.59
C MET A 245 -13.41 5.22 10.71
N LEU A 246 -12.54 4.46 10.04
CA LEU A 246 -11.09 4.60 10.18
C LEU A 246 -10.40 4.65 8.83
N THR A 247 -9.34 5.44 8.75
CA THR A 247 -8.53 5.64 7.55
C THR A 247 -7.23 4.83 7.58
N HIS A 248 -6.49 4.87 6.48
CA HIS A 248 -5.16 4.28 6.40
C HIS A 248 -4.15 4.96 7.32
N GLN A 249 -4.23 6.27 7.55
CA GLN A 249 -3.35 6.97 8.50
C GLN A 249 -3.51 6.39 9.90
N TRP A 250 -4.76 6.18 10.35
CA TRP A 250 -5.03 5.51 11.63
C TRP A 250 -4.43 4.11 11.66
N ARG A 251 -4.61 3.33 10.59
CA ARG A 251 -4.11 1.95 10.55
C ARG A 251 -2.60 1.90 10.68
N MET A 252 -1.87 2.83 10.04
CA MET A 252 -0.42 2.91 10.17
C MET A 252 -0.03 3.29 11.60
N GLY A 253 -0.66 4.31 12.19
CA GLY A 253 -0.45 4.66 13.60
C GLY A 253 -0.65 3.48 14.56
N ASP A 254 -1.74 2.74 14.41
CA ASP A 254 -2.05 1.56 15.23
C ASP A 254 -1.01 0.42 15.03
N CYS A 255 -0.47 0.24 13.83
CA CYS A 255 0.61 -0.71 13.57
C CYS A 255 1.91 -0.31 14.29
N PHE A 256 2.32 0.96 14.26
CA PHE A 256 3.50 1.44 14.99
C PHE A 256 3.32 1.28 16.51
N ARG A 257 2.15 1.68 17.02
CA ARG A 257 1.79 1.51 18.43
C ARG A 257 1.89 0.04 18.88
N GLN A 258 1.39 -0.90 18.06
CA GLN A 258 1.47 -2.33 18.37
C GLN A 258 2.90 -2.88 18.32
N GLN A 259 3.78 -2.30 17.51
CA GLN A 259 5.21 -2.62 17.50
C GLN A 259 5.98 -2.00 18.69
N ARG A 260 5.32 -1.20 19.54
CA ARG A 260 5.94 -0.41 20.63
C ARG A 260 6.97 0.59 20.10
N PHE A 261 6.74 1.11 18.91
CA PHE A 261 7.45 2.26 18.38
C PHE A 261 6.82 3.56 18.91
N PRO A 262 7.56 4.67 18.89
CA PRO A 262 6.94 6.00 18.95
C PRO A 262 5.88 6.13 17.86
N GLU A 263 4.74 6.71 18.18
CA GLU A 263 3.68 6.93 17.20
C GLU A 263 4.17 7.91 16.13
N PRO A 264 3.98 7.60 14.83
CA PRO A 264 4.32 8.53 13.78
C PRO A 264 3.42 9.77 13.89
N LYS A 265 3.96 10.93 13.53
CA LYS A 265 3.14 12.13 13.39
C LYS A 265 2.03 11.87 12.36
N TYR A 266 0.86 12.43 12.63
CA TYR A 266 -0.26 12.39 11.70
C TYR A 266 0.12 13.06 10.36
N ALA A 267 -0.33 12.47 9.24
CA ALA A 267 -0.02 12.94 7.89
C ALA A 267 1.49 13.09 7.59
N SER A 268 2.32 12.23 8.19
CA SER A 268 3.78 12.29 8.05
C SER A 268 4.33 11.62 6.79
N ASP A 269 5.54 12.01 6.40
CA ASP A 269 6.29 11.43 5.27
C ASP A 269 6.48 9.91 5.41
N THR A 270 6.77 9.42 6.63
CA THR A 270 6.93 7.98 6.89
C THR A 270 5.64 7.21 6.61
N VAL A 271 4.49 7.74 7.01
CA VAL A 271 3.20 7.09 6.73
C VAL A 271 2.88 7.15 5.24
N THR A 272 3.09 8.29 4.58
CA THR A 272 2.91 8.39 3.12
C THR A 272 3.83 7.41 2.38
N ALA A 273 5.08 7.22 2.81
CA ALA A 273 6.00 6.27 2.20
C ALA A 273 5.52 4.82 2.33
N LEU A 274 5.06 4.42 3.53
CA LEU A 274 4.46 3.10 3.75
C LEU A 274 3.22 2.87 2.89
N LEU A 275 2.33 3.86 2.83
CA LEU A 275 1.14 3.80 1.98
C LEU A 275 1.51 3.69 0.51
N THR A 276 2.52 4.45 0.05
CA THR A 276 3.04 4.39 -1.32
C THR A 276 3.53 2.99 -1.65
N TYR A 277 4.32 2.37 -0.77
CA TYR A 277 4.80 1.00 -0.95
C TYR A 277 3.64 0.00 -1.08
N MET A 278 2.66 0.05 -0.17
CA MET A 278 1.55 -0.89 -0.18
C MET A 278 0.58 -0.68 -1.34
N THR A 279 0.18 0.56 -1.64
CA THR A 279 -0.78 0.81 -2.73
C THR A 279 -0.15 0.61 -4.10
N ALA A 280 1.13 0.94 -4.29
CA ALA A 280 1.85 0.67 -5.53
C ALA A 280 1.98 -0.84 -5.79
N ASN A 281 2.27 -1.64 -4.76
CA ASN A 281 2.29 -3.10 -4.89
C ASN A 281 0.90 -3.67 -5.25
N ALA A 282 -0.18 -2.97 -4.90
CA ALA A 282 -1.56 -3.33 -5.24
C ALA A 282 -2.04 -2.79 -6.60
N ASN A 283 -1.19 -2.13 -7.39
CA ASN A 283 -1.56 -1.61 -8.71
C ASN A 283 -2.21 -2.68 -9.60
N GLY A 284 -3.24 -2.29 -10.35
CA GLY A 284 -4.03 -3.16 -11.22
C GLY A 284 -5.16 -3.92 -10.53
N VAL A 285 -5.21 -3.94 -9.19
CA VAL A 285 -6.30 -4.54 -8.43
C VAL A 285 -7.48 -3.57 -8.33
N THR A 286 -8.70 -4.08 -8.52
CA THR A 286 -9.93 -3.33 -8.37
C THR A 286 -10.19 -2.98 -6.90
N TYR A 287 -10.35 -1.70 -6.61
CA TYR A 287 -10.66 -1.18 -5.30
C TYR A 287 -12.14 -1.39 -4.95
N THR A 288 -12.41 -1.95 -3.77
CA THR A 288 -13.75 -2.36 -3.33
C THR A 288 -14.21 -1.66 -2.04
N GLY A 289 -13.56 -0.56 -1.67
CA GLY A 289 -13.95 0.22 -0.48
C GLY A 289 -14.80 1.45 -0.80
N PRO A 290 -15.21 2.22 0.22
CA PRO A 290 -15.05 1.97 1.66
C PRO A 290 -15.69 0.66 2.12
N GLY A 291 -15.05 -0.05 3.05
CA GLY A 291 -15.47 -1.42 3.43
C GLY A 291 -15.72 -1.61 4.93
N ILE A 292 -16.20 -2.79 5.32
CA ILE A 292 -16.39 -3.16 6.74
C ILE A 292 -15.15 -3.91 7.26
N LYS A 293 -14.62 -3.51 8.41
CA LYS A 293 -13.41 -4.07 9.06
C LYS A 293 -13.75 -4.68 10.43
N ARG A 294 -12.92 -5.61 10.87
CA ARG A 294 -13.02 -6.28 12.19
C ARG A 294 -12.37 -5.44 13.30
#